data_AF-A0A442EHA6-F1
#
_entry.id   AF-A0A442EHA6-F1
#
_cell.length_a   1.000
_cell.length_b   1.000
_cell.length_c   1.000
_cell.angle_alpha   90.00
_cell.angle_beta   90.00
_cell.angle_gamma   90.00
#
_symmetry.space_group_name_H-M   'P 1'
#
loop_
_entity.id
_entity.type
_entity.pdbx_description
1 polymer ?
#
loop_
_entity_poly.entity_id
_entity_poly.type
_entity_poly.pdbx_seq_one_letter_code
_entity_poly.pdbx_strand_id
1 'polypeptide(L)' 'MTSHGEASKDDNERANAERVRDLADRAGIPSGLALALILKYGNDPAVLDREAAKLKRDAYKSDR' A
#
# COMPACT_ATOMS: atom_id res chain seq x y z
N MET A 1 13.17 31.23 17.23
CA MET A 1 12.39 30.09 17.77
C MET A 1 12.05 29.19 16.61
N THR A 2 12.49 27.94 16.69
CA THR A 2 12.68 27.00 15.57
C THR A 2 11.41 26.30 15.11
N SER A 3 11.38 26.05 13.80
CA SER A 3 10.70 24.98 13.07
C SER A 3 9.19 24.85 13.22
N HIS A 4 8.46 25.56 12.35
CA HIS A 4 7.07 25.27 12.04
C HIS A 4 7.00 25.00 10.53
N GLY A 5 7.17 23.74 10.12
CA GLY A 5 7.10 23.41 8.70
C GLY A 5 7.46 21.99 8.27
N GLU A 6 8.10 21.17 9.12
CA GLU A 6 8.54 19.82 8.71
C GLU A 6 7.63 18.67 9.19
N ALA A 7 6.76 18.89 10.17
CA ALA A 7 5.91 17.82 10.72
C ALA A 7 4.87 17.24 9.72
N SER A 8 4.48 17.99 8.68
CA SER A 8 3.35 17.62 7.82
C SER A 8 3.68 16.55 6.77
N LYS A 9 4.96 16.43 6.36
CA LYS A 9 5.38 15.39 5.41
C LYS A 9 5.68 14.08 6.12
N ASP A 10 6.34 14.13 7.27
CA ASP A 10 6.72 12.95 8.04
C ASP A 10 5.49 12.16 8.51
N ASP A 11 4.44 12.84 8.98
CA ASP A 11 3.20 12.17 9.40
C ASP A 11 2.49 11.47 8.23
N ASN A 12 2.54 12.05 7.03
CA ASN A 12 1.92 11.50 5.84
C ASN A 12 2.73 10.32 5.26
N GLU A 13 4.07 10.41 5.26
CA GLU A 13 4.96 9.32 4.84
C GLU A 13 4.90 8.14 5.81
N ARG A 14 4.82 8.41 7.12
CA ARG A 14 4.70 7.38 8.15
C ARG A 14 3.33 6.70 8.13
N ALA A 15 2.25 7.47 7.95
CA ALA A 15 0.92 6.91 7.71
C ALA A 15 0.88 6.04 6.44
N ASN A 16 1.60 6.43 5.39
CA ASN A 16 1.73 5.64 4.17
C ASN A 16 2.48 4.31 4.42
N ALA A 17 3.55 4.32 5.20
CA ALA A 17 4.30 3.11 5.54
C ALA A 17 3.47 2.08 6.32
N GLU A 18 2.65 2.52 7.29
CA GLU A 18 1.76 1.62 8.03
C GLU A 18 0.67 1.01 7.16
N ARG A 19 0.08 1.81 6.25
CA ARG A 19 -0.94 1.35 5.30
C ARG A 19 -0.38 0.35 4.29
N VAL A 20 0.84 0.59 3.81
CA VAL A 20 1.55 -0.34 2.94
C VAL A 20 1.77 -1.67 3.66
N ARG A 21 2.19 -1.63 4.94
CA ARG A 21 2.38 -2.83 5.75
C ARG A 21 1.07 -3.58 5.97
N ASP A 22 0.01 -2.89 6.40
CA ASP A 22 -1.31 -3.50 6.62
C ASP A 22 -1.86 -4.19 5.37
N LEU A 23 -1.80 -3.51 4.21
CA LEU A 23 -2.25 -4.09 2.95
C LEU A 23 -1.38 -5.29 2.53
N ALA A 24 -0.05 -5.17 2.66
CA ALA A 24 0.87 -6.26 2.34
C ALA A 24 0.59 -7.51 3.18
N ASP A 25 0.39 -7.34 4.49
CA ASP A 25 0.10 -8.42 5.42
C ASP A 25 -1.28 -9.03 5.16
N ARG A 26 -2.32 -8.20 5.00
CA ARG A 26 -3.71 -8.65 4.80
C ARG A 26 -3.91 -9.37 3.48
N ALA A 27 -3.31 -8.86 2.40
CA ALA A 27 -3.41 -9.50 1.09
C ALA A 27 -2.36 -10.61 0.87
N GLY A 28 -1.31 -10.65 1.70
CA GLY A 28 -0.16 -11.54 1.52
C GLY A 28 0.59 -11.24 0.23
N ILE A 29 0.83 -9.96 -0.06
CA ILE A 29 1.57 -9.47 -1.24
C ILE A 29 2.83 -8.70 -0.81
N PRO A 30 3.87 -8.62 -1.64
CA PRO A 30 5.05 -7.80 -1.37
C PRO A 30 4.71 -6.32 -1.11
N SER A 31 5.40 -5.69 -0.15
CA SER A 31 5.18 -4.28 0.20
C SER A 31 5.36 -3.32 -0.97
N GLY A 32 6.25 -3.62 -1.93
CA GLY A 32 6.40 -2.83 -3.15
C GLY A 32 5.14 -2.84 -4.03
N LEU A 33 4.42 -3.98 -4.09
CA LEU A 33 3.15 -4.08 -4.80
C LEU A 33 2.01 -3.40 -4.03
N ALA A 34 1.98 -3.52 -2.71
CA ALA A 34 1.04 -2.79 -1.86
C ALA A 34 1.19 -1.27 -2.04
N LEU A 35 2.42 -0.75 -2.05
CA LEU A 35 2.69 0.67 -2.33
C LEU A 35 2.21 1.07 -3.73
N ALA A 36 2.50 0.28 -4.77
CA ALA A 36 2.05 0.57 -6.12
C ALA A 36 0.51 0.62 -6.22
N LEU A 37 -0.19 -0.26 -5.51
CA LEU A 37 -1.66 -0.25 -5.44
C LEU A 37 -2.18 1.01 -4.75
N ILE A 38 -1.60 1.40 -3.62
CA ILE A 38 -1.99 2.62 -2.88
C ILE A 38 -1.75 3.88 -3.72
N LEU A 39 -0.63 3.95 -4.46
CA LEU A 39 -0.35 5.08 -5.35
C LEU A 39 -1.31 5.13 -6.55
N LYS A 40 -1.73 3.96 -7.07
CA LYS A 40 -2.57 3.87 -8.27
C LYS A 40 -4.06 4.06 -7.99
N TYR A 41 -4.56 3.46 -6.91
CA TYR A 41 -5.98 3.41 -6.58
C TYR A 41 -6.34 4.30 -5.39
N GLY A 42 -5.35 4.96 -4.79
CA GLY A 42 -5.52 5.71 -3.56
C GLY A 42 -5.70 4.78 -2.36
N ASN A 43 -6.35 5.30 -1.34
CA ASN A 43 -6.36 4.70 -0.01
C ASN A 43 -7.69 3.99 0.33
N ASP A 44 -8.41 3.52 -0.68
CA ASP A 44 -9.68 2.80 -0.54
C ASP A 44 -9.43 1.32 -0.24
N PRO A 45 -9.71 0.82 0.98
CA PRO A 45 -9.39 -0.55 1.36
C PRO A 45 -10.14 -1.60 0.52
N ALA A 46 -11.37 -1.33 0.09
CA ALA A 46 -12.16 -2.28 -0.70
C ALA A 46 -11.60 -2.44 -2.13
N VAL A 47 -11.14 -1.34 -2.72
CA VAL A 47 -10.47 -1.39 -4.03
C VAL A 47 -9.12 -2.09 -3.90
N LEU A 48 -8.34 -1.74 -2.88
CA LEU A 48 -7.01 -2.33 -2.65
C LEU A 48 -7.07 -3.85 -2.42
N ASP A 49 -8.01 -4.34 -1.60
CA ASP A 49 -8.19 -5.78 -1.37
C ASP A 49 -8.58 -6.53 -2.65
N ARG A 50 -9.50 -5.95 -3.44
CA ARG A 50 -9.95 -6.55 -4.71
C ARG A 50 -8.79 -6.65 -5.71
N GLU A 51 -8.02 -5.58 -5.86
CA GLU A 51 -6.91 -5.54 -6.81
C GLU A 51 -5.74 -6.41 -6.34
N ALA A 52 -5.45 -6.43 -5.04
CA ALA A 52 -4.45 -7.34 -4.48
C ALA A 52 -4.85 -8.82 -4.66
N ALA A 53 -6.12 -9.17 -4.49
CA ALA A 53 -6.63 -10.52 -4.73
C ALA A 53 -6.52 -10.93 -6.20
N LYS A 54 -6.79 -10.02 -7.16
CA LYS A 54 -6.55 -10.27 -8.59
C LYS A 54 -5.07 -10.52 -8.86
N LEU A 55 -4.20 -9.70 -8.29
CA LEU A 55 -2.75 -9.77 -8.49
C LEU A 55 -2.17 -11.09 -7.96
N LYS A 56 -2.65 -11.56 -6.80
CA LYS A 56 -2.31 -12.87 -6.24
C LYS A 56 -2.79 -14.03 -7.13
N ARG A 57 -3.98 -13.92 -7.70
CA ARG A 57 -4.53 -14.92 -8.63
C ARG A 57 -3.74 -14.96 -9.94
N ASP A 58 -3.36 -13.81 -10.47
CA ASP A 58 -2.62 -13.73 -11.73
C ASP A 58 -1.18 -14.22 -11.54
N ALA A 59 -0.55 -13.92 -10.40
CA ALA A 59 0.75 -14.50 -10.02
C ALA A 59 0.69 -16.05 -9.95
N TYR A 60 -0.39 -16.62 -9.42
CA TYR A 60 -0.58 -18.07 -9.37
C TYR A 60 -0.91 -18.70 -10.73
N LYS A 61 -1.48 -17.92 -11.66
CA LYS A 61 -1.80 -18.39 -13.02
C LYS A 61 -0.60 -18.37 -13.97
N SER A 62 0.41 -17.55 -13.71
CA SER A 62 1.63 -17.50 -14.53
C SER A 62 2.60 -18.66 -14.28
N ASP A 63 2.34 -19.52 -13.30
CA ASP A 63 3.18 -20.68 -12.95
C ASP A 63 2.74 -21.99 -13.63
N ARG A 64 1.83 -21.94 -14.62
CA ARG A 64 1.27 -23.13 -15.30
C ARG A 64 1.28 -22.99 -16.81
#